data_AF-A0A1J1JJI0-F1
#
_entry.id   AF-A0A1J1JJI0-F1
#
_cell.length_a   1.000
_cell.length_b   1.000
_cell.length_c   1.000
_cell.angle_alpha   90.00
_cell.angle_beta   90.00
_cell.angle_gamma   90.00
#
_symmetry.space_group_name_H-M   'P 1'
#
loop_
_entity.id
_entity.type
_entity.pdbx_description
1 polymer ?
#
loop_
_entity_poly.entity_id
_entity_poly.type
_entity_poly.pdbx_seq_one_letter_code
_entity_poly.pdbx_strand_id
1 'polypeptide(L)'
;MKNLMIDEDFPAVDVIELFELETPIYSESNSAEITVYPQRGELNLDQEFTIKTSTKIRLALEDLNCFEVIENQFKHWGITFKNAIALQPSNPAFVIKPTTTVIMGAPKGGDLEINFKYPIHKFCGMITSSSATVLSAYDTEGKKVAETGMSVSHHISSDALNFPHAQLKLTGLNIQKVTFETFDGQLILHHFQAQF
;
A
#
# COMPACT_ATOMS: atom_id res chain seq x y z
N MET A 1 73.10 -43.79 -31.10
CA MET A 1 72.66 -43.99 -32.50
C MET A 1 71.15 -44.23 -32.48
N LYS A 2 70.37 -43.35 -33.15
CA LYS A 2 69.12 -43.60 -33.91
C LYS A 2 68.01 -44.45 -33.20
N ASN A 3 66.77 -44.01 -33.02
CA ASN A 3 65.90 -43.25 -33.93
C ASN A 3 64.71 -42.59 -33.21
N LEU A 4 64.24 -41.53 -33.87
CA LEU A 4 62.97 -40.84 -33.81
C LEU A 4 61.83 -41.74 -34.35
N MET A 5 60.61 -41.69 -33.79
CA MET A 5 59.36 -41.61 -34.57
C MET A 5 58.16 -41.24 -33.69
N ILE A 6 57.30 -40.41 -34.27
CA ILE A 6 56.14 -39.68 -33.74
C ILE A 6 54.85 -40.44 -34.09
N ASP A 7 53.79 -40.30 -33.28
CA ASP A 7 52.37 -40.04 -33.66
C ASP A 7 51.55 -40.04 -32.34
N GLU A 8 51.10 -38.89 -31.82
CA GLU A 8 49.84 -38.17 -32.15
C GLU A 8 48.58 -39.00 -31.82
N ASP A 9 47.95 -38.71 -30.67
CA ASP A 9 46.49 -38.53 -30.58
C ASP A 9 46.11 -37.89 -29.24
N PHE A 10 45.59 -36.66 -29.31
CA PHE A 10 44.92 -35.94 -28.22
C PHE A 10 43.50 -36.50 -27.98
N PRO A 11 42.92 -36.30 -26.79
CA PRO A 11 42.02 -35.16 -26.69
C PRO A 11 42.22 -34.31 -25.43
N ALA A 12 41.87 -33.04 -25.60
CA ALA A 12 41.87 -31.97 -24.63
C ALA A 12 41.04 -32.31 -23.38
N VAL A 13 41.59 -31.98 -22.21
CA VAL A 13 40.78 -31.69 -21.01
C VAL A 13 41.07 -30.24 -20.64
N ASP A 14 40.26 -29.35 -21.19
CA ASP A 14 40.10 -27.99 -20.68
C ASP A 14 39.54 -28.10 -19.26
N VAL A 15 40.39 -27.85 -18.27
CA VAL A 15 39.94 -27.56 -16.91
C VAL A 15 39.51 -26.09 -16.93
N ILE A 16 38.23 -25.88 -17.23
CA ILE A 16 37.58 -24.58 -17.07
C ILE A 16 37.46 -24.34 -15.55
N GLU A 17 38.13 -23.29 -15.06
CA GLU A 17 37.80 -22.62 -13.80
C GLU A 17 36.34 -22.17 -13.85
N LEU A 18 35.47 -22.85 -13.11
CA LEU A 18 34.12 -22.37 -12.86
C LEU A 18 34.16 -21.44 -11.63
N PHE A 19 34.20 -20.14 -11.91
CA PHE A 19 33.74 -19.11 -10.99
C PHE A 19 32.24 -19.29 -10.77
N GLU A 20 31.82 -19.96 -9.68
CA GLU A 20 30.46 -19.81 -9.19
C GLU A 20 30.41 -18.62 -8.23
N LEU A 21 30.10 -17.47 -8.82
CA LEU A 21 29.66 -16.28 -8.13
C LEU A 21 28.25 -16.60 -7.59
N GLU A 22 28.16 -17.16 -6.39
CA GLU A 22 26.90 -17.31 -5.68
C GLU A 22 26.32 -15.91 -5.41
N THR A 23 25.44 -15.48 -6.32
CA THR A 23 24.57 -14.33 -6.08
C THR A 23 23.74 -14.61 -4.83
N PRO A 24 23.67 -13.69 -3.85
CA PRO A 24 22.77 -13.89 -2.73
C PRO A 24 21.35 -13.83 -3.29
N ILE A 25 20.70 -14.99 -3.29
CA ILE A 25 19.26 -15.12 -3.46
C ILE A 25 18.66 -14.21 -2.39
N TYR A 26 18.11 -13.06 -2.82
CA TYR A 26 17.24 -12.25 -1.99
C TYR A 26 16.10 -13.17 -1.59
N SER A 27 16.19 -13.70 -0.37
CA SER A 27 15.10 -14.42 0.25
C SER A 27 13.96 -13.42 0.38
N GLU A 28 12.94 -13.58 -0.46
CA GLU A 28 11.62 -13.01 -0.24
C GLU A 28 11.17 -13.53 1.13
N SER A 29 11.49 -12.76 2.15
CA SER A 29 10.98 -12.98 3.50
C SER A 29 9.48 -12.84 3.39
N ASN A 30 8.77 -13.97 3.46
CA ASN A 30 7.32 -14.03 3.64
C ASN A 30 6.96 -13.29 4.93
N SER A 31 6.84 -11.97 4.84
CA SER A 31 6.36 -11.13 5.92
C SER A 31 4.87 -11.39 6.03
N ALA A 32 4.49 -12.18 7.03
CA ALA A 32 3.10 -12.43 7.37
C ALA A 32 2.39 -11.07 7.58
N GLU A 33 1.31 -10.84 6.84
CA GLU A 33 0.50 -9.63 7.01
C GLU A 33 -0.20 -9.67 8.37
N ILE A 34 -0.03 -8.61 9.16
CA ILE A 34 -0.67 -8.45 10.46
C ILE A 34 -1.94 -7.62 10.29
N THR A 35 -3.05 -8.10 10.84
CA THR A 35 -4.29 -7.31 10.94
C THR A 35 -4.23 -6.48 12.20
N VAL A 36 -4.45 -5.17 12.07
CA VAL A 36 -4.34 -4.22 13.17
C VAL A 36 -5.68 -3.56 13.45
N TYR A 37 -5.99 -3.39 14.73
CA TYR A 37 -7.35 -3.07 15.20
C TYR A 37 -7.44 -1.64 15.72
N PRO A 38 -8.62 -0.99 15.61
CA PRO A 38 -8.82 0.33 16.19
C PRO A 38 -8.78 0.26 17.72
N GLN A 39 -8.14 1.25 18.34
CA GLN A 39 -8.10 1.38 19.80
C GLN A 39 -9.45 1.88 20.32
N ARG A 40 -9.99 1.18 21.32
CA ARG A 40 -11.24 1.52 21.99
C ARG A 40 -10.93 1.87 23.46
N GLY A 41 -10.83 3.16 23.77
CA GLY A 41 -10.63 3.67 25.14
C GLY A 41 -9.23 4.25 25.40
N GLU A 42 -9.13 5.04 26.49
CA GLU A 42 -7.89 5.62 27.02
C GLU A 42 -7.03 4.55 27.69
N LEU A 43 -6.54 3.58 26.91
CA LEU A 43 -5.33 2.88 27.34
C LEU A 43 -4.18 3.86 27.14
N ASN A 44 -3.70 4.43 28.24
CA ASN A 44 -2.35 5.03 28.38
C ASN A 44 -1.30 3.92 28.19
N LEU A 45 -1.31 3.32 27.01
CA LEU A 45 -0.23 2.50 26.54
C LEU A 45 0.61 3.44 25.68
N ASP A 46 1.57 4.09 26.32
CA ASP A 46 2.84 4.49 25.69
C ASP A 46 3.62 3.23 25.26
N GLN A 47 2.91 2.22 24.76
CA GLN A 47 3.49 1.02 24.20
C GLN A 47 3.96 1.44 22.82
N GLU A 48 5.18 1.93 22.77
CA GLU A 48 5.90 2.09 21.51
C GLU A 48 5.98 0.71 20.85
N PHE A 49 5.05 0.47 19.94
CA PHE A 49 5.13 -0.67 19.06
C PHE A 49 6.39 -0.48 18.21
N THR A 50 7.39 -1.33 18.43
CA THR A 50 8.56 -1.40 17.56
C THR A 50 8.15 -2.11 16.28
N ILE A 51 7.72 -1.32 15.29
CA ILE A 51 7.41 -1.85 13.96
C ILE A 51 8.72 -2.17 13.27
N LYS A 52 8.88 -3.41 12.80
CA LYS A 52 10.06 -3.81 12.03
C LYS A 52 9.94 -3.24 10.62
N THR A 53 11.05 -2.89 9.99
CA THR A 53 11.17 -2.36 8.61
C THR A 53 10.80 -3.36 7.50
N SER A 54 10.12 -4.45 7.86
CA SER A 54 9.52 -5.39 6.90
C SER A 54 8.08 -5.74 7.29
N THR A 55 7.52 -5.11 8.31
CA THR A 55 6.17 -5.43 8.79
C THR A 55 5.14 -4.95 7.78
N LYS A 56 4.34 -5.90 7.30
CA LYS A 56 3.19 -5.63 6.45
C LYS A 56 1.93 -5.63 7.32
N ILE A 57 1.14 -4.57 7.26
CA ILE A 57 -0.10 -4.43 8.04
C ILE A 57 -1.32 -4.16 7.16
N ARG A 58 -2.48 -4.59 7.66
CA ARG A 58 -3.81 -4.28 7.13
C ARG A 58 -4.70 -3.78 8.27
N LEU A 59 -5.46 -2.72 8.05
CA LEU A 59 -6.41 -2.22 9.06
C LEU A 59 -7.68 -3.08 9.08
N ALA A 60 -8.17 -3.42 10.27
CA ALA A 60 -9.50 -3.98 10.50
C ALA A 60 -10.55 -2.86 10.44
N LEU A 61 -10.96 -2.47 9.24
CA LEU A 61 -11.95 -1.41 9.03
C LEU A 61 -13.35 -1.86 9.51
N GLU A 62 -13.61 -3.15 9.48
CA GLU A 62 -14.84 -3.79 9.96
C GLU A 62 -15.15 -3.51 11.43
N ASP A 63 -14.12 -3.24 12.24
CA ASP A 63 -14.25 -2.95 13.67
C ASP A 63 -14.41 -1.47 13.97
N LEU A 64 -14.50 -0.61 12.95
CA LEU A 64 -14.86 0.80 13.09
C LEU A 64 -16.38 0.95 13.27
N ASN A 65 -16.79 1.91 14.10
CA ASN A 65 -18.21 2.20 14.29
C ASN A 65 -18.71 3.00 13.07
N CYS A 66 -19.96 2.76 12.66
CA CYS A 66 -20.56 3.55 11.58
C CYS A 66 -20.71 5.02 12.01
N PHE A 67 -20.35 5.94 11.12
CA PHE A 67 -20.25 7.38 11.34
C PHE A 67 -19.18 7.83 12.35
N GLU A 68 -18.20 6.98 12.64
CA GLU A 68 -17.07 7.35 13.49
C GLU A 68 -16.08 8.25 12.76
N VAL A 69 -15.76 9.41 13.33
CA VAL A 69 -14.64 10.24 12.86
C VAL A 69 -13.33 9.50 13.10
N ILE A 70 -12.57 9.27 12.03
CA ILE A 70 -11.30 8.55 12.09
C ILE A 70 -10.16 9.56 12.14
N GLU A 71 -9.44 9.58 13.25
CA GLU A 71 -8.24 10.41 13.43
C GLU A 71 -7.14 9.62 14.14
N ASN A 72 -7.48 9.08 15.32
CA ASN A 72 -6.51 8.51 16.27
C ASN A 72 -6.72 7.01 16.55
N GLN A 73 -7.71 6.37 15.93
CA GLN A 73 -8.08 4.98 16.18
C GLN A 73 -6.92 4.02 15.95
N PHE A 74 -6.02 4.32 15.02
CA PHE A 74 -4.83 3.51 14.71
C PHE A 74 -3.52 4.17 15.16
N LYS A 75 -3.58 5.19 16.02
CA LYS A 75 -2.41 5.99 16.42
C LYS A 75 -1.32 5.15 17.10
N HIS A 76 -1.70 4.12 17.86
CA HIS A 76 -0.76 3.19 18.49
C HIS A 76 0.03 2.33 17.48
N TRP A 77 -0.50 2.14 16.27
CA TRP A 77 0.22 1.58 15.12
C TRP A 77 1.01 2.64 14.33
N GLY A 78 1.07 3.87 14.84
CA GLY A 78 1.68 4.99 14.15
C GLY A 78 0.87 5.48 12.95
N ILE A 79 -0.42 5.16 12.82
CA ILE A 79 -1.23 5.63 11.71
C ILE A 79 -2.28 6.62 12.23
N THR A 80 -2.33 7.79 11.61
CA THR A 80 -3.36 8.79 11.86
C THR A 80 -4.00 9.24 10.57
N PHE A 81 -5.26 9.64 10.66
CA PHE A 81 -6.04 10.09 9.52
C PHE A 81 -6.40 11.56 9.70
N LYS A 82 -6.57 12.27 8.59
CA LYS A 82 -7.28 13.55 8.57
C LYS A 82 -8.35 13.53 7.50
N ASN A 83 -9.44 14.22 7.79
CA ASN A 83 -10.61 14.30 6.90
C ASN A 83 -11.17 12.90 6.58
N ALA A 84 -11.35 12.07 7.61
CA ALA A 84 -11.78 10.68 7.45
C ALA A 84 -12.95 10.34 8.38
N ILE A 85 -13.93 9.63 7.84
CA ILE A 85 -15.07 9.08 8.58
C ILE A 85 -15.28 7.62 8.18
N ALA A 86 -15.54 6.75 9.15
CA ALA A 86 -15.98 5.39 8.93
C ALA A 86 -17.47 5.38 8.64
N LEU A 87 -17.92 4.70 7.60
CA LEU A 87 -19.36 4.52 7.34
C LEU A 87 -19.63 3.25 6.55
N GLN A 88 -20.91 2.87 6.51
CA GLN A 88 -21.41 1.83 5.62
C GLN A 88 -22.20 2.52 4.50
N PRO A 89 -21.72 2.50 3.24
CA PRO A 89 -22.37 3.22 2.16
C PRO A 89 -23.79 2.68 1.90
N SER A 90 -24.78 3.57 1.85
CA SER A 90 -26.16 3.24 1.45
C SER A 90 -26.44 3.50 -0.02
N ASN A 91 -25.59 4.30 -0.67
CA ASN A 91 -25.69 4.58 -2.10
C ASN A 91 -25.19 3.36 -2.91
N PRO A 92 -26.07 2.71 -3.71
CA PRO A 92 -25.68 1.53 -4.50
C PRO A 92 -24.60 1.82 -5.53
N ALA A 93 -24.38 3.10 -5.89
CA ALA A 93 -23.34 3.48 -6.84
C ALA A 93 -21.92 3.10 -6.39
N PHE A 94 -21.68 2.89 -5.10
CA PHE A 94 -20.39 2.44 -4.62
C PHE A 94 -20.09 0.96 -4.93
N VAL A 95 -21.10 0.15 -5.29
CA VAL A 95 -20.95 -1.29 -5.62
C VAL A 95 -20.17 -2.07 -4.55
N ILE A 96 -20.40 -1.73 -3.29
CA ILE A 96 -19.81 -2.40 -2.14
C ILE A 96 -20.86 -3.31 -1.49
N LYS A 97 -20.42 -4.42 -0.90
CA LYS A 97 -21.32 -5.31 -0.17
C LYS A 97 -22.04 -4.52 0.94
N PRO A 98 -23.35 -4.73 1.13
CA PRO A 98 -24.04 -4.16 2.28
C PRO A 98 -23.28 -4.48 3.57
N THR A 99 -23.28 -3.56 4.54
CA THR A 99 -22.58 -3.66 5.84
C THR A 99 -21.04 -3.58 5.81
N THR A 100 -20.40 -3.45 4.64
CA THR A 100 -18.96 -3.18 4.60
C THR A 100 -18.67 -1.78 5.13
N THR A 101 -17.87 -1.71 6.20
CA THR A 101 -17.35 -0.46 6.73
C THR A 101 -16.20 0.03 5.87
N VAL A 102 -16.27 1.29 5.45
CA VAL A 102 -15.28 1.96 4.60
C VAL A 102 -14.84 3.27 5.24
N ILE A 103 -13.68 3.76 4.84
CA ILE A 103 -13.22 5.12 5.14
C ILE A 103 -13.67 6.04 4.01
N MET A 104 -14.33 7.14 4.31
CA MET A 104 -14.67 8.19 3.34
C MET A 104 -13.88 9.47 3.66
N GLY A 105 -13.42 10.15 2.60
CA GLY A 105 -12.86 11.50 2.70
C GLY A 105 -13.95 12.53 3.00
N ALA A 106 -14.07 12.98 4.25
CA ALA A 106 -15.10 13.93 4.71
C ALA A 106 -14.69 14.64 6.01
N PRO A 107 -15.22 15.86 6.29
CA PRO A 107 -16.30 16.56 5.60
C PRO A 107 -15.90 17.29 4.31
N LYS A 108 -14.60 17.49 4.06
CA LYS A 108 -14.14 18.08 2.80
C LYS A 108 -14.14 16.99 1.74
N GLY A 109 -15.16 16.96 0.91
CA GLY A 109 -15.21 16.01 -0.20
C GLY A 109 -13.91 16.08 -1.02
N GLY A 110 -13.39 14.92 -1.38
CA GLY A 110 -12.27 14.81 -2.31
C GLY A 110 -10.87 14.93 -1.75
N ASP A 111 -10.67 14.93 -0.43
CA ASP A 111 -9.34 14.76 0.17
C ASP A 111 -9.38 13.68 1.26
N LEU A 112 -8.31 12.91 1.41
CA LEU A 112 -8.11 11.97 2.51
C LEU A 112 -6.62 11.86 2.78
N GLU A 113 -6.19 12.33 3.94
CA GLU A 113 -4.78 12.31 4.34
C GLU A 113 -4.54 11.23 5.38
N ILE A 114 -3.43 10.51 5.21
CA ILE A 114 -2.98 9.44 6.09
C ILE A 114 -1.53 9.74 6.43
N ASN A 115 -1.25 9.86 7.73
CA ASN A 115 0.09 10.12 8.24
C ASN A 115 0.62 8.90 8.98
N PHE A 116 1.89 8.62 8.78
CA PHE A 116 2.62 7.54 9.42
C PHE A 116 3.62 8.13 10.41
N LYS A 117 3.68 7.66 11.67
CA LYS A 117 4.73 8.00 12.64
C LYS A 117 6.06 7.38 12.23
N TYR A 118 6.01 6.13 11.75
CA TYR A 118 7.16 5.39 11.25
C TYR A 118 7.08 5.36 9.72
N PRO A 119 8.15 5.72 8.99
CA PRO A 119 8.11 5.74 7.54
C PRO A 119 7.77 4.38 6.96
N ILE A 120 7.01 4.38 5.87
CA ILE A 120 6.69 3.18 5.09
C ILE A 120 7.41 3.22 3.75
N HIS A 121 7.55 2.06 3.11
CA HIS A 121 8.08 1.98 1.75
C HIS A 121 7.04 1.55 0.72
N LYS A 122 5.89 1.02 1.16
CA LYS A 122 4.80 0.62 0.27
C LYS A 122 3.44 0.88 0.89
N PHE A 123 2.53 1.39 0.09
CA PHE A 123 1.12 1.53 0.46
C PHE A 123 0.22 0.99 -0.66
N CYS A 124 -0.90 0.40 -0.25
CA CYS A 124 -1.90 -0.17 -1.14
C CYS A 124 -3.29 0.10 -0.59
N GLY A 125 -4.14 0.76 -1.38
CA GLY A 125 -5.53 1.02 -1.06
C GLY A 125 -6.46 0.48 -2.13
N MET A 126 -7.61 -0.07 -1.74
CA MET A 126 -8.72 -0.33 -2.67
C MET A 126 -9.75 0.79 -2.52
N ILE A 127 -10.02 1.48 -3.61
CA ILE A 127 -10.91 2.62 -3.63
C ILE A 127 -12.09 2.43 -4.58
N THR A 128 -13.18 3.11 -4.28
CA THR A 128 -14.25 3.43 -5.22
C THR A 128 -14.43 4.94 -5.22
N SER A 129 -14.47 5.57 -6.39
CA SER A 129 -14.53 7.02 -6.51
C SER A 129 -15.47 7.48 -7.62
N SER A 130 -16.19 8.57 -7.40
CA SER A 130 -17.03 9.18 -8.43
C SER A 130 -16.23 9.97 -9.47
N SER A 131 -14.95 10.24 -9.21
CA SER A 131 -14.11 11.13 -10.01
C SER A 131 -12.70 10.55 -10.18
N ALA A 132 -11.94 11.15 -11.11
CA ALA A 132 -10.50 10.87 -11.20
C ALA A 132 -9.85 11.08 -9.83
N THR A 133 -9.01 10.11 -9.44
CA THR A 133 -8.41 10.07 -8.10
C THR A 133 -6.91 9.92 -8.24
N VAL A 134 -6.16 10.77 -7.54
CA VAL A 134 -4.71 10.72 -7.44
C VAL A 134 -4.35 10.25 -6.03
N LEU A 135 -3.43 9.30 -5.95
CA LEU A 135 -2.81 8.87 -4.71
C LEU A 135 -1.35 9.35 -4.74
N SER A 136 -1.01 10.25 -3.83
CA SER A 136 0.32 10.85 -3.71
C SER A 136 0.99 10.41 -2.42
N ALA A 137 2.31 10.20 -2.46
CA ALA A 137 3.13 9.88 -1.29
C ALA A 137 4.19 10.96 -1.06
N TYR A 138 4.42 11.30 0.20
CA TYR A 138 5.34 12.36 0.61
C TYR A 138 6.30 11.88 1.70
N ASP A 139 7.53 12.37 1.66
CA ASP A 139 8.54 12.13 2.70
C ASP A 139 8.39 13.06 3.92
N THR A 140 9.34 12.96 4.87
CA THR A 140 9.43 13.79 6.08
C THR A 140 9.52 15.28 5.82
N GLU A 141 10.09 15.67 4.68
CA GLU A 141 10.25 17.08 4.28
C GLU A 141 9.01 17.60 3.55
N GLY A 142 8.00 16.75 3.34
CA GLY A 142 6.80 17.07 2.60
C GLY A 142 7.01 17.06 1.08
N LYS A 143 8.11 16.49 0.59
CA LYS A 143 8.37 16.35 -0.85
C LYS A 143 7.66 15.11 -1.37
N LYS A 144 6.98 15.25 -2.53
CA LYS A 144 6.32 14.13 -3.21
C LYS A 144 7.36 13.14 -3.73
N VAL A 145 7.30 11.90 -3.26
CA VAL A 145 8.24 10.81 -3.61
C VAL A 145 7.66 9.76 -4.56
N ALA A 146 6.34 9.63 -4.61
CA ALA A 146 5.65 8.75 -5.54
C ALA A 146 4.21 9.24 -5.79
N GLU A 147 3.64 8.84 -6.92
CA GLU A 147 2.26 9.14 -7.29
C GLU A 147 1.70 8.03 -8.19
N THR A 148 0.41 7.77 -8.05
CA THR A 148 -0.38 6.94 -8.97
C THR A 148 -1.81 7.45 -9.02
N GLY A 149 -2.65 6.93 -9.89
CA GLY A 149 -4.04 7.38 -9.94
C GLY A 149 -4.96 6.47 -10.74
N MET A 150 -6.25 6.75 -10.59
CA MET A 150 -7.33 6.19 -11.38
C MET A 150 -7.95 7.30 -12.21
N SER A 151 -7.85 7.18 -13.52
CA SER A 151 -8.59 8.04 -14.45
C SER A 151 -10.03 7.55 -14.57
N VAL A 152 -10.96 8.49 -14.69
CA VAL A 152 -12.36 8.19 -14.99
C VAL A 152 -12.66 8.75 -16.38
N SER A 153 -13.17 7.93 -17.29
CA SER A 153 -13.51 8.43 -18.62
C SER A 153 -14.74 9.32 -18.55
N HIS A 154 -14.70 10.50 -19.18
CA HIS A 154 -15.85 11.39 -19.29
C HIS A 154 -16.99 10.81 -20.15
N HIS A 155 -16.77 9.64 -20.77
CA HIS A 155 -17.76 8.90 -21.56
C HIS A 155 -18.53 7.85 -20.75
N ILE A 156 -18.37 7.84 -19.43
CA ILE A 156 -19.35 7.20 -18.56
C ILE A 156 -20.67 7.94 -18.80
N SER A 157 -21.56 7.32 -19.57
CA SER A 157 -22.90 7.82 -19.83
C SER A 157 -23.58 8.13 -18.50
N SER A 158 -24.51 9.08 -18.49
CA SER A 158 -25.34 9.38 -17.32
C SER A 158 -26.11 8.17 -16.75
N ASP A 159 -26.03 7.02 -17.42
CA ASP A 159 -26.66 5.75 -17.06
C ASP A 159 -25.72 4.78 -16.33
N ALA A 160 -24.44 5.11 -16.14
CA ALA A 160 -23.57 4.28 -15.32
C ALA A 160 -23.93 4.49 -13.84
N LEU A 161 -24.79 3.59 -13.36
CA LEU A 161 -25.21 3.51 -11.97
C LEU A 161 -24.07 3.27 -10.98
N ASN A 162 -22.87 2.93 -11.46
CA ASN A 162 -21.76 2.39 -10.66
C ASN A 162 -20.50 3.24 -10.80
N PHE A 163 -19.92 3.63 -9.67
CA PHE A 163 -18.63 4.29 -9.61
C PHE A 163 -17.48 3.31 -9.90
N PRO A 164 -16.41 3.77 -10.59
CA PRO A 164 -15.23 2.96 -10.83
C PRO A 164 -14.53 2.60 -9.53
N HIS A 165 -14.01 1.37 -9.49
CA HIS A 165 -13.21 0.85 -8.40
C HIS A 165 -11.80 0.53 -8.90
N ALA A 166 -10.79 0.77 -8.07
CA ALA A 166 -9.40 0.47 -8.42
C ALA A 166 -8.55 0.15 -7.19
N GLN A 167 -7.50 -0.64 -7.42
CA GLN A 167 -6.42 -0.80 -6.47
C GLN A 167 -5.31 0.21 -6.79
N LEU A 168 -5.09 1.18 -5.91
CA LEU A 168 -3.98 2.11 -6.01
C LEU A 168 -2.82 1.61 -5.15
N LYS A 169 -1.64 1.46 -5.75
CA LYS A 169 -0.41 1.03 -5.08
C LYS A 169 0.70 1.99 -5.39
N LEU A 170 1.50 2.31 -4.38
CA LEU A 170 2.74 3.03 -4.58
C LEU A 170 3.86 2.50 -3.70
N THR A 171 5.07 2.64 -4.22
CA THR A 171 6.32 2.27 -3.57
C THR A 171 7.22 3.49 -3.59
N GLY A 172 7.89 3.77 -2.48
CA GLY A 172 8.79 4.91 -2.34
C GLY A 172 9.70 4.73 -1.14
N LEU A 173 10.65 5.65 -0.96
CA LEU A 173 11.53 5.64 0.20
C LEU A 173 11.00 6.63 1.24
N ASN A 174 11.03 6.24 2.52
CA ASN A 174 10.70 7.08 3.67
C ASN A 174 9.35 7.82 3.55
N ILE A 175 8.30 7.12 3.07
CA ILE A 175 6.97 7.72 2.96
C ILE A 175 6.42 7.96 4.37
N GLN A 176 6.18 9.23 4.71
CA GLN A 176 5.63 9.65 6.00
C GLN A 176 4.14 10.04 5.88
N LYS A 177 3.68 10.33 4.67
CA LYS A 177 2.29 10.74 4.40
C LYS A 177 1.83 10.22 3.05
N VAL A 178 0.58 9.79 2.95
CA VAL A 178 -0.12 9.63 1.68
C VAL A 178 -1.40 10.46 1.66
N THR A 179 -1.75 10.98 0.49
CA THR A 179 -3.02 11.67 0.26
C THR A 179 -3.76 11.02 -0.88
N PHE A 180 -5.07 10.88 -0.74
CA PHE A 180 -5.96 10.66 -1.87
C PHE A 180 -6.65 11.97 -2.19
N GLU A 181 -6.50 12.43 -3.42
CA GLU A 181 -7.14 13.64 -3.92
C GLU A 181 -8.09 13.27 -5.04
N THR A 182 -9.33 13.74 -4.95
CA THR A 182 -10.31 13.66 -6.02
C THR A 182 -10.80 15.06 -6.31
N PHE A 183 -10.91 15.41 -7.59
CA PHE A 183 -11.36 16.72 -8.05
C PHE A 183 -12.85 16.92 -7.75
N ASP A 184 -13.19 17.27 -6.50
CA ASP A 184 -14.55 17.46 -5.97
C ASP A 184 -15.45 16.20 -5.98
N GLY A 185 -14.83 15.01 -6.06
CA GLY A 185 -15.53 13.73 -6.06
C GLY A 185 -15.81 13.17 -4.66
N GLN A 186 -16.63 12.12 -4.64
CA GLN A 186 -16.76 11.23 -3.49
C GLN A 186 -15.76 10.09 -3.62
N LEU A 187 -15.07 9.78 -2.52
CA LEU A 187 -14.09 8.71 -2.42
C LEU A 187 -14.40 7.83 -1.21
N ILE A 188 -14.40 6.52 -1.42
CA ILE A 188 -14.30 5.55 -0.32
C ILE A 188 -13.05 4.69 -0.49
N LEU A 189 -12.41 4.41 0.65
CA LEU A 189 -11.31 3.47 0.81
C LEU A 189 -11.85 2.28 1.63
N HIS A 190 -11.93 1.11 1.01
CA HIS A 190 -12.51 -0.08 1.62
C HIS A 190 -11.49 -1.19 1.89
N HIS A 191 -10.22 -0.94 1.57
CA HIS A 191 -9.09 -1.77 2.00
C HIS A 191 -7.85 -0.90 2.14
N PHE A 192 -7.11 -1.07 3.24
CA PHE A 192 -5.89 -0.35 3.54
C PHE A 192 -4.79 -1.34 3.87
N GLN A 193 -3.64 -1.21 3.23
CA GLN A 193 -2.44 -1.97 3.55
C GLN A 193 -1.20 -1.07 3.47
N ALA A 194 -0.30 -1.21 4.44
CA ALA A 194 0.99 -0.52 4.46
C ALA A 194 2.12 -1.49 4.79
N GLN A 195 3.32 -1.19 4.31
CA GLN A 195 4.54 -1.94 4.60
C GLN A 195 5.62 -0.98 5.05
N PHE A 196 6.04 -1.12 6.31
CA PHE A 196 7.11 -0.35 6.94
C PHE A 196 8.45 -0.86 6.46
#